data_AF-A0A2A5D539-F1
#
_entry.id   AF-A0A2A5D539-F1
#
_cell.length_a   1.000
_cell.length_b   1.000
_cell.length_c   1.000
_cell.angle_alpha   90.00
_cell.angle_beta   90.00
_cell.angle_gamma   90.00
#
_symmetry.space_group_name_H-M   'P 1'
#
loop_
_entity.id
_entity.type
_entity.pdbx_description
1 polymer ?
#
loop_
_entity_poly.entity_id
_entity_poly.type
_entity_poly.pdbx_seq_one_letter_code
_entity_poly.pdbx_strand_id
1 'polypeptide(L)'
;MRIGVIPAMIAVVCLPKLGTHHGMKLFLTGERFTAAQAVDMGFIHRAVPADKLEAAVQEEIDMISLGGPIAIAEAKKLVRRVPQLSREEGFAETQPWSAKLFAAEEGAEGMAAFREKRKPNWVKE
;
A
#
# COMPACT_ATOMS: atom_id res chain seq x y z
N MET A 1 25.54 12.02 4.77
CA MET A 1 26.45 13.18 4.66
C MET A 1 27.41 13.33 5.83
N ARG A 2 26.96 13.41 7.09
CA ARG A 2 27.84 13.70 8.26
C ARG A 2 28.97 12.70 8.54
N ILE A 3 28.96 11.55 7.87
CA ILE A 3 30.01 10.51 7.93
C ILE A 3 30.68 10.29 6.55
N GLY A 4 30.58 11.26 5.63
CA GLY A 4 31.23 11.20 4.32
C GLY A 4 30.57 10.28 3.28
N VAL A 5 29.48 9.58 3.62
CA VAL A 5 28.74 8.71 2.69
C VAL A 5 27.34 9.22 2.37
N ILE A 6 26.86 8.85 1.18
CA ILE A 6 25.49 9.12 0.71
C ILE A 6 24.54 7.95 1.01
N PRO A 7 23.23 8.20 1.18
CA PRO A 7 22.23 7.16 1.43
C PRO A 7 21.80 6.43 0.12
N ALA A 8 22.75 5.90 -0.65
CA ALA A 8 22.51 5.40 -2.02
C ALA A 8 21.44 4.28 -2.09
N MET A 9 21.58 3.22 -1.28
CA MET A 9 20.64 2.09 -1.34
C MET A 9 19.26 2.43 -0.78
N ILE A 10 19.21 3.19 0.33
CA ILE A 10 17.94 3.56 0.96
C ILE A 10 17.17 4.60 0.12
N ALA A 11 17.86 5.42 -0.69
CA ALA A 11 17.25 6.37 -1.60
C ALA A 11 16.30 5.69 -2.61
N VAL A 12 16.64 4.49 -3.08
CA VAL A 12 15.82 3.72 -4.04
C VAL A 12 14.39 3.49 -3.53
N VAL A 13 14.23 3.27 -2.22
CA VAL A 13 12.92 2.96 -1.62
C VAL A 13 12.28 4.15 -0.90
N CYS A 14 13.09 5.10 -0.40
CA CYS A 14 12.60 6.27 0.32
C CYS A 14 12.20 7.42 -0.59
N LEU A 15 12.95 7.71 -1.66
CA LEU A 15 12.63 8.83 -2.55
C LEU A 15 11.28 8.69 -3.26
N PRO A 16 10.86 7.50 -3.74
CA PRO A 16 9.53 7.34 -4.31
C PRO A 16 8.39 7.68 -3.35
N LYS A 17 8.64 7.59 -2.03
CA LYS A 17 7.65 7.93 -0.99
C LYS A 17 7.71 9.39 -0.58
N LEU A 18 8.91 9.89 -0.30
CA LEU A 18 9.14 11.26 0.20
C LEU A 18 9.00 12.33 -0.89
N GLY A 19 9.19 11.94 -2.15
CA GLY A 19 9.45 12.86 -3.23
C GLY A 19 10.82 13.53 -3.11
N THR A 20 11.22 14.22 -4.18
CA THR A 20 12.52 14.91 -4.24
C THR A 20 12.60 16.07 -3.26
N HIS A 21 11.49 16.75 -2.98
CA HIS A 21 11.45 17.92 -2.09
C HIS A 21 11.85 17.58 -0.64
N HIS A 22 11.10 16.68 0.02
CA HIS A 22 11.43 16.26 1.39
C HIS A 22 12.72 15.45 1.43
N GLY A 23 12.94 14.58 0.43
CA GLY A 23 14.16 13.76 0.32
C GLY A 23 15.44 14.61 0.28
N MET A 24 15.45 15.71 -0.48
CA MET A 24 16.60 16.61 -0.60
C MET A 24 16.99 17.17 0.77
N LYS A 25 16.04 17.76 1.51
CA LYS A 25 16.30 18.33 2.83
C LYS A 25 16.84 17.29 3.80
N LEU A 26 16.17 16.14 3.89
CA LEU A 26 16.54 15.08 4.83
C LEU A 26 17.92 14.47 4.53
N PHE A 27 18.24 14.24 3.25
CA PHE A 27 19.51 13.61 2.86
C PHE A 27 20.71 14.54 3.03
N LEU A 28 20.53 15.84 2.74
CA LEU A 28 21.59 16.82 2.90
C LEU A 28 21.86 17.14 4.37
N THR A 29 20.80 17.36 5.15
CA THR A 29 20.94 17.79 6.56
C THR A 29 21.24 16.64 7.51
N GLY A 30 20.74 15.44 7.21
CA GLY A 30 20.72 14.32 8.14
C GLY A 30 19.93 14.61 9.42
N GLU A 31 18.95 15.52 9.36
CA GLU A 31 18.09 15.83 10.50
C GLU A 31 17.21 14.63 10.90
N ARG A 32 16.87 14.56 12.19
CA ARG A 32 15.88 13.59 12.69
C ARG A 32 14.49 14.22 12.64
N PHE A 33 13.47 13.38 12.46
CA PHE A 33 12.06 13.79 12.44
C PHE A 33 11.22 12.85 13.30
N THR A 34 10.05 13.32 13.71
CA THR A 34 9.07 12.55 14.50
C THR A 34 8.19 11.69 13.60
N ALA A 35 7.49 10.70 14.18
CA ALA A 35 6.53 9.89 13.43
C ALA A 35 5.38 10.74 12.86
N ALA A 36 4.94 11.80 13.57
CA ALA A 36 3.92 12.72 13.06
C ALA A 36 4.41 13.43 11.79
N GLN A 37 5.63 13.98 11.80
CA GLN A 37 6.23 14.59 10.61
C GLN A 37 6.38 13.58 9.46
N ALA A 38 6.66 12.30 9.77
CA ALA A 38 6.73 11.26 8.77
C ALA A 38 5.39 10.99 8.07
N VAL A 39 4.28 11.10 8.81
CA VAL A 39 2.92 11.05 8.23
C VAL A 39 2.68 12.25 7.33
N ASP A 40 3.00 13.47 7.81
CA ASP A 40 2.81 14.70 7.04
C ASP A 40 3.59 14.70 5.71
N MET A 41 4.77 14.07 5.68
CA MET A 41 5.60 13.89 4.48
C MET A 41 5.13 12.75 3.57
N GLY A 42 4.10 11.99 3.95
CA GLY A 42 3.64 10.81 3.20
C GLY A 42 4.61 9.61 3.27
N PHE A 43 5.54 9.59 4.24
CA PHE A 43 6.54 8.54 4.36
C PHE A 43 5.98 7.27 5.02
N ILE A 44 5.07 7.45 5.97
CA ILE A 44 4.29 6.40 6.65
C ILE A 44 2.81 6.79 6.68
N HIS A 45 1.92 5.83 6.89
CA HIS A 45 0.47 6.08 6.84
C HIS A 45 -0.13 6.56 8.18
N ARG A 46 0.40 6.08 9.31
CA ARG A 46 -0.16 6.33 10.64
C ARG A 46 0.96 6.36 11.70
N ALA A 47 0.82 7.28 12.64
CA ALA A 47 1.65 7.37 13.84
C ALA A 47 0.74 7.29 15.08
N VAL A 48 1.11 6.47 16.05
CA VAL A 48 0.38 6.29 17.31
C VAL A 48 1.35 6.30 18.50
N PRO A 49 0.88 6.57 19.73
CA PRO A 49 1.65 6.29 20.93
C PRO A 49 2.17 4.85 20.97
N ALA A 50 3.35 4.64 21.56
CA ALA A 50 4.05 3.36 21.51
C ALA A 50 3.23 2.21 22.13
N ASP A 51 2.50 2.50 23.22
CA ASP A 51 1.59 1.59 23.91
C ASP A 51 0.34 1.21 23.10
N LYS A 52 0.07 1.91 21.99
CA LYS A 52 -1.04 1.64 21.08
C LYS A 52 -0.63 1.00 19.75
N LEU A 53 0.66 0.71 19.57
CA LEU A 53 1.19 0.20 18.30
C LEU A 53 0.55 -1.14 17.93
N GLU A 54 0.46 -2.09 18.86
CA GLU A 54 -0.12 -3.41 18.60
C GLU A 54 -1.59 -3.32 18.21
N ALA A 55 -2.38 -2.53 18.93
CA ALA A 55 -3.78 -2.30 18.61
C ALA A 55 -3.96 -1.68 17.22
N ALA A 56 -3.16 -0.66 16.88
CA ALA A 56 -3.21 -0.03 15.56
C ALA A 56 -2.79 -0.99 14.43
N VAL A 57 -1.82 -1.87 14.66
CA VAL A 57 -1.43 -2.91 13.69
C VAL A 57 -2.56 -3.92 13.51
N GLN A 58 -3.20 -4.35 14.61
CA GLN A 58 -4.32 -5.29 14.54
C GLN A 58 -5.51 -4.70 13.78
N GLU A 59 -5.83 -3.42 14.00
CA GLU A 59 -6.86 -2.70 13.24
C GLU A 59 -6.60 -2.76 11.71
N GLU A 60 -5.35 -2.56 11.27
CA GLU A 60 -5.00 -2.66 9.84
C GLU A 60 -5.12 -4.11 9.33
N ILE A 61 -4.69 -5.10 10.12
CA ILE A 61 -4.81 -6.52 9.76
C ILE A 61 -6.27 -6.91 9.62
N ASP A 62 -7.12 -6.50 10.56
CA ASP A 62 -8.54 -6.81 10.57
C ASP A 62 -9.21 -6.22 9.32
N MET A 63 -8.91 -4.95 9.00
CA MET A 63 -9.43 -4.28 7.81
C MET A 63 -8.97 -4.95 6.51
N ILE A 64 -7.69 -5.33 6.40
CA ILE A 64 -7.17 -6.05 5.23
C ILE A 64 -7.82 -7.43 5.12
N SER A 65 -8.05 -8.12 6.25
CA SER A 65 -8.60 -9.48 6.28
C SER A 65 -10.07 -9.57 5.86
N LEU A 66 -10.77 -8.43 5.74
CA LEU A 66 -12.10 -8.37 5.13
C LEU A 66 -12.07 -8.64 3.62
N GLY A 67 -10.93 -8.40 2.96
CA GLY A 67 -10.77 -8.58 1.51
C GLY A 67 -10.46 -10.03 1.12
N GLY A 68 -10.82 -10.39 -0.11
CA GLY A 68 -10.45 -11.67 -0.69
C GLY A 68 -8.93 -11.80 -0.85
N PRO A 69 -8.30 -12.91 -0.43
CA PRO A 69 -6.84 -13.06 -0.47
C PRO A 69 -6.25 -12.90 -1.89
N ILE A 70 -6.93 -13.38 -2.93
CA ILE A 70 -6.49 -13.20 -4.32
C ILE A 70 -6.62 -11.72 -4.70
N ALA A 71 -7.76 -11.09 -4.44
CA ALA A 71 -7.99 -9.68 -4.73
C ALA A 71 -6.95 -8.77 -4.05
N ILE A 72 -6.60 -9.01 -2.79
CA ILE A 72 -5.56 -8.25 -2.07
C ILE A 72 -4.19 -8.43 -2.72
N ALA A 73 -3.82 -9.67 -3.07
CA ALA A 73 -2.54 -9.96 -3.71
C ALA A 73 -2.44 -9.29 -5.08
N GLU A 74 -3.52 -9.32 -5.86
CA GLU A 74 -3.59 -8.74 -7.19
C GLU A 74 -3.64 -7.21 -7.13
N ALA A 75 -4.37 -6.61 -6.18
CA ALA A 75 -4.35 -5.17 -5.92
C ALA A 75 -2.93 -4.66 -5.59
N LYS A 76 -2.17 -5.42 -4.79
CA LYS A 76 -0.76 -5.10 -4.49
C LYS A 76 0.12 -5.12 -5.75
N LYS A 77 -0.12 -6.03 -6.69
CA LYS A 77 0.59 -6.05 -7.98
C LYS A 77 0.16 -4.88 -8.85
N LEU A 78 -1.15 -4.61 -8.92
CA LEU A 78 -1.73 -3.53 -9.71
C LEU A 78 -1.17 -2.15 -9.31
N VAL A 79 -1.17 -1.82 -8.01
CA VAL A 79 -0.62 -0.55 -7.49
C VAL A 79 0.87 -0.39 -7.83
N ARG A 80 1.61 -1.50 -7.92
CA ARG A 80 3.02 -1.48 -8.31
C ARG A 80 3.25 -1.43 -9.81
N ARG A 81 2.25 -1.73 -10.64
CA ARG A 81 2.38 -1.91 -12.11
C ARG A 81 1.79 -0.75 -12.91
N VAL A 82 0.67 -0.19 -12.46
CA VAL A 82 -0.02 0.89 -13.18
C VAL A 82 0.84 2.17 -13.31
N PRO A 83 1.60 2.61 -12.28
CA PRO A 83 2.39 3.84 -12.39
C PRO A 83 3.55 3.78 -13.40
N GLN A 84 3.94 2.61 -13.90
CA GLN A 84 4.99 2.47 -14.92
C GLN A 84 4.42 2.42 -16.34
N LEU A 85 3.11 2.54 -16.50
CA LEU A 85 2.44 2.46 -17.79
C LEU A 85 1.99 3.84 -18.25
N SER A 86 1.99 4.06 -19.55
CA SER A 86 1.17 5.12 -20.13
C SER A 86 -0.31 4.82 -19.91
N ARG A 87 -1.17 5.82 -20.12
CA ARG A 87 -2.61 5.65 -19.95
C ARG A 87 -3.19 4.59 -20.89
N GLU A 88 -2.74 4.57 -22.14
CA GLU A 88 -3.20 3.62 -23.15
C GLU A 88 -2.80 2.18 -22.80
N GLU A 89 -1.52 1.97 -22.47
CA GLU A 89 -1.02 0.67 -21.99
C GLU A 89 -1.71 0.25 -20.70
N GLY A 90 -1.98 1.19 -19.80
CA GLY A 90 -2.71 0.95 -18.56
C GLY A 90 -4.09 0.36 -18.81
N PHE A 91 -4.87 0.93 -19.73
CA PHE A 91 -6.17 0.36 -20.10
C PHE A 91 -6.02 -1.02 -20.78
N ALA A 92 -5.10 -1.14 -21.73
CA ALA A 92 -4.87 -2.39 -22.45
C ALA A 92 -4.46 -3.56 -21.53
N GLU A 93 -3.60 -3.30 -20.54
CA GLU A 93 -3.11 -4.32 -19.60
C GLU A 93 -4.14 -4.63 -18.51
N THR A 94 -4.81 -3.62 -17.95
CA THR A 94 -5.71 -3.82 -16.80
C THR A 94 -7.08 -4.35 -17.18
N GLN A 95 -7.54 -4.15 -18.43
CA GLN A 95 -8.83 -4.68 -18.90
C GLN A 95 -8.93 -6.22 -18.79
N PRO A 96 -8.02 -7.03 -19.39
CA PRO A 96 -8.07 -8.48 -19.26
C PRO A 96 -7.78 -8.96 -17.82
N TRP A 97 -6.95 -8.23 -17.07
CA TRP A 97 -6.69 -8.52 -15.65
C TRP A 97 -7.98 -8.40 -14.83
N SER A 98 -8.72 -7.30 -15.00
CA SER A 98 -10.01 -7.07 -14.37
C SER A 98 -11.01 -8.17 -14.73
N ALA A 99 -11.16 -8.48 -16.03
CA ALA A 99 -12.06 -9.53 -16.49
C ALA A 99 -11.76 -10.90 -15.85
N LYS A 100 -10.48 -11.25 -15.69
CA LYS A 100 -10.06 -12.49 -15.00
C LYS A 100 -10.50 -12.52 -13.55
N LEU A 101 -10.40 -11.41 -12.81
CA LEU A 101 -10.80 -11.35 -11.40
C LEU A 101 -12.32 -11.41 -11.23
N PHE A 102 -13.08 -10.78 -12.12
CA PHE A 102 -14.54 -10.89 -12.14
C PHE A 102 -15.04 -12.30 -12.46
N ALA A 103 -14.31 -13.04 -13.30
CA ALA A 103 -14.64 -14.41 -13.66
C ALA A 103 -14.14 -15.47 -12.65
N ALA A 104 -13.30 -15.08 -11.68
CA ALA A 104 -12.76 -16.01 -10.68
C ALA A 104 -13.79 -16.39 -9.62
N GLU A 105 -13.61 -17.56 -9.00
CA GLU A 105 -14.48 -18.07 -7.92
C GLU A 105 -14.57 -17.08 -6.75
N GLU A 106 -13.45 -16.48 -6.35
CA GLU A 106 -13.42 -15.46 -5.29
C GLU A 106 -14.26 -14.22 -5.66
N GLY A 107 -14.22 -13.80 -6.93
CA GLY A 107 -15.04 -12.69 -7.43
C GLY A 107 -16.53 -13.03 -7.40
N ALA A 108 -16.89 -14.24 -7.85
CA ALA A 108 -18.27 -14.72 -7.82
C ALA A 108 -18.84 -14.79 -6.38
N GLU A 109 -18.07 -15.35 -5.45
CA GLU A 109 -18.43 -15.43 -4.03
C GLU A 109 -18.56 -14.05 -3.39
N GLY A 110 -17.63 -13.12 -3.65
CA GLY A 110 -17.71 -11.76 -3.13
C GLY A 110 -18.96 -11.01 -3.59
N MET A 111 -19.28 -11.12 -4.88
CA MET A 111 -20.50 -10.54 -5.43
C MET A 111 -21.78 -11.20 -4.90
N ALA A 112 -21.76 -12.52 -4.64
CA ALA A 112 -22.88 -13.22 -4.03
C ALA A 112 -23.08 -12.79 -2.57
N ALA A 113 -22.02 -12.81 -1.75
CA ALA A 113 -22.04 -12.40 -0.35
C ALA A 113 -22.55 -10.96 -0.17
N PHE A 114 -22.10 -10.04 -1.02
CA PHE A 114 -22.59 -8.65 -1.02
C PHE A 114 -24.10 -8.56 -1.32
N ARG A 115 -24.58 -9.27 -2.36
CA ARG A 115 -26.02 -9.30 -2.70
C ARG A 115 -26.88 -9.94 -1.60
N GLU A 116 -26.37 -10.98 -0.97
CA GLU A 116 -27.04 -11.74 0.08
C GLU A 116 -26.90 -11.11 1.47
N LYS A 117 -26.15 -10.01 1.61
CA LYS A 117 -25.87 -9.31 2.88
C LYS A 117 -25.27 -10.23 3.95
N ARG A 118 -24.40 -11.15 3.53
CA ARG A 118 -23.64 -12.04 4.42
C ARG A 118 -22.15 -11.76 4.31
N LYS A 119 -21.37 -12.29 5.26
CA LYS A 119 -19.92 -12.31 5.13
C LYS A 119 -19.50 -13.28 4.01
N PRO A 120 -18.47 -12.94 3.21
CA PRO A 120 -17.92 -13.87 2.25
C PRO A 120 -17.09 -14.95 2.95
N ASN A 121 -16.93 -16.11 2.30
CA ASN A 121 -16.35 -17.32 2.92
C ASN A 121 -14.90 -17.16 3.44
N TRP A 122 -14.13 -16.18 2.96
CA TRP A 122 -12.77 -15.93 3.43
C TRP A 122 -12.71 -15.17 4.77
N VAL A 123 -13.78 -14.49 5.17
CA VAL A 123 -13.86 -13.83 6.47
C VAL A 123 -14.27 -14.87 7.50
N LYS A 124 -13.30 -15.36 8.27
CA LYS A 124 -13.54 -16.28 9.39
C LYS A 124 -14.27 -15.54 10.53
N GLU A 125 -15.06 -16.28 11.31
CA GLU A 125 -15.68 -15.77 12.54
C GLU A 125 -14.65 -15.39 13.61
#